data_AF-A0A2G8RUK1-F1
#
_entry.id   AF-A0A2G8RUK1-F1
#
_cell.length_a   1.000
_cell.length_b   1.000
_cell.length_c   1.000
_cell.angle_alpha   90.00
_cell.angle_beta   90.00
_cell.angle_gamma   90.00
#
_symmetry.space_group_name_H-M   'P 1'
#
loop_
_entity.id
_entity.type
_entity.pdbx_description
1 polymer ?
#
loop_
_entity_poly.entity_id
_entity_poly.type
_entity_poly.pdbx_seq_one_letter_code
_entity_poly.pdbx_strand_id
1 'polypeptide(L)'
;MTCPAPVPYPSGDPREVLALPLLVEAFVKAAGVADDQDLEKRPFKGDLHFLASTFANISTVPTGRVFFVTPRSADPFNEDLELEYPLSKLVVFTEHKDTIRRGGVSSTIKNCAFQASAHHALLTEDTEKATVPPSTVEAPGINILPYVLLPLAGPEEFDLEDQEKLPSALQFLPPTKTREPDPVLRQTHVETLLLLCTTHWGREHLRTHGVYEIVRALHEKEEVVDVAEHVLRLVNLLKRDEGQDTVRDGTDLHNAPTREDSDDEDSKIEEL
;
A
#
# COMPACT_ATOMS: atom_id res chain seq x y z
N MET A 1 12.57 10.19 28.07
CA MET A 1 11.85 9.26 28.96
C MET A 1 12.18 7.85 28.49
N THR A 2 12.94 7.08 29.26
CA THR A 2 13.27 5.68 28.92
C THR A 2 12.20 4.78 29.51
N CYS A 3 11.61 3.91 28.69
CA CYS A 3 10.73 2.86 29.19
C CYS A 3 11.49 1.99 30.21
N PRO A 4 10.89 1.65 31.37
CA PRO A 4 11.52 0.74 32.32
C PRO A 4 11.76 -0.61 31.66
N ALA A 5 12.90 -1.23 31.96
CA ALA A 5 13.24 -2.55 31.44
C ALA A 5 12.16 -3.57 31.84
N PRO A 6 11.80 -4.51 30.94
CA PRO A 6 10.84 -5.56 31.28
C PRO A 6 11.38 -6.40 32.44
N VAL A 7 10.49 -6.73 33.39
CA VAL A 7 10.78 -7.62 34.53
C VAL A 7 9.81 -8.80 34.47
N PRO A 8 10.31 -10.05 34.37
CA PRO A 8 11.72 -10.43 34.27
C PRO A 8 12.34 -10.02 32.92
N TYR A 9 13.66 -9.81 32.91
CA TYR A 9 14.39 -9.59 31.67
C TYR A 9 14.34 -10.87 30.83
N PRO A 10 14.15 -10.80 29.50
CA PRO A 10 14.16 -11.98 28.65
C PRO A 10 15.44 -12.79 28.84
N SER A 11 15.33 -14.11 28.99
CA SER A 11 16.45 -15.02 29.30
C SER A 11 17.31 -15.40 28.08
N GLY A 12 17.16 -14.71 26.95
CA GLY A 12 17.85 -15.00 25.70
C GLY A 12 19.08 -14.12 25.48
N ASP A 13 19.95 -14.55 24.57
CA ASP A 13 21.12 -13.77 24.18
C ASP A 13 20.69 -12.46 23.48
N PRO A 14 21.33 -11.31 23.81
CA PRO A 14 21.08 -10.06 23.12
C PRO A 14 21.38 -10.20 21.62
N ARG A 15 20.45 -9.74 20.78
CA ARG A 15 20.62 -9.69 19.32
C ARG A 15 20.38 -8.27 18.84
N GLU A 16 21.23 -7.80 17.93
CA GLU A 16 21.01 -6.56 17.22
C GLU A 16 20.09 -6.82 16.03
N VAL A 17 18.95 -6.13 16.00
CA VAL A 17 17.91 -6.31 14.98
C VAL A 17 17.31 -4.96 14.61
N LEU A 18 16.79 -4.86 13.39
CA LEU A 18 16.17 -3.63 12.91
C LEU A 18 14.86 -3.37 13.64
N ALA A 19 14.67 -2.14 14.12
CA ALA A 19 13.49 -1.77 14.90
C ALA A 19 12.19 -1.75 14.09
N LEU A 20 12.20 -1.27 12.84
CA LEU A 20 10.97 -1.14 12.04
C LEU A 20 10.30 -2.48 11.74
N PRO A 21 11.02 -3.54 11.30
CA PRO A 21 10.43 -4.88 11.17
C PRO A 21 9.78 -5.39 12.47
N LEU A 22 10.41 -5.14 13.62
CA LEU A 22 9.82 -5.52 14.91
C LEU A 22 8.53 -4.76 15.22
N LEU A 23 8.46 -3.47 14.89
CA LEU A 23 7.25 -2.68 15.10
C LEU A 23 6.11 -3.13 14.18
N VAL A 24 6.40 -3.46 12.92
CA VAL A 24 5.40 -4.04 11.99
C VAL A 24 4.88 -5.35 12.54
N GLU A 25 5.76 -6.23 13.02
CA GLU A 25 5.39 -7.53 13.57
C GLU A 25 4.56 -7.40 14.85
N ALA A 26 4.94 -6.50 15.75
CA ALA A 26 4.17 -6.20 16.96
C ALA A 26 2.78 -5.64 16.61
N PHE A 27 2.70 -4.76 15.61
CA PHE A 27 1.44 -4.23 15.12
C PHE A 27 0.53 -5.34 14.59
N VAL A 28 1.01 -6.22 13.71
CA VAL A 28 0.20 -7.32 13.17
C VAL A 28 -0.32 -8.23 14.29
N LYS A 29 0.57 -8.68 15.18
CA LYS A 29 0.21 -9.61 16.25
C LYS A 29 -0.74 -9.01 17.29
N ALA A 30 -0.66 -7.71 17.56
CA ALA A 30 -1.57 -7.05 18.50
C ALA A 30 -3.02 -6.98 17.99
N ALA A 31 -3.25 -7.07 16.67
CA ALA A 31 -4.60 -6.99 16.10
C ALA A 31 -5.46 -8.23 16.41
N GLY A 32 -4.87 -9.43 16.33
CA GLY A 32 -5.60 -10.70 16.52
C GLY A 32 -6.03 -10.99 17.96
N VAL A 33 -5.60 -10.16 18.90
CA VAL A 33 -5.76 -10.37 20.35
C VAL A 33 -6.75 -9.35 20.97
N ALA A 34 -7.15 -8.32 20.21
CA ALA A 34 -7.98 -7.24 20.72
C ALA A 34 -9.36 -7.69 21.24
N ASP A 35 -9.87 -8.83 20.77
CA ASP A 35 -11.17 -9.39 21.17
C ASP A 35 -11.09 -10.37 22.35
N ASP A 36 -9.88 -10.77 22.79
CA ASP A 36 -9.71 -11.66 23.94
C ASP A 36 -9.84 -10.87 25.24
N GLN A 37 -10.93 -11.09 25.99
CA GLN A 37 -11.17 -10.37 27.25
C GLN A 37 -10.19 -10.75 28.36
N ASP A 38 -9.47 -11.87 28.21
CA ASP A 38 -8.50 -12.34 29.19
C ASP A 38 -7.12 -11.68 28.98
N LEU A 39 -6.94 -10.52 29.64
CA LEU A 39 -5.72 -9.72 29.56
C LEU A 39 -4.44 -10.49 29.96
N GLU A 40 -4.54 -11.53 30.78
CA GLU A 40 -3.38 -12.32 31.23
C GLU A 40 -2.90 -13.31 30.15
N LYS A 41 -3.77 -13.68 29.21
CA LYS A 41 -3.43 -14.56 28.07
C LYS A 41 -2.90 -13.80 26.86
N ARG A 42 -3.03 -12.47 26.86
CA ARG A 42 -2.60 -11.65 25.72
C ARG A 42 -1.07 -11.62 25.63
N PRO A 43 -0.46 -11.93 24.47
CA PRO A 43 0.98 -11.72 24.27
C PRO A 43 1.40 -10.25 24.35
N PHE A 44 0.45 -9.31 24.19
CA PHE A 44 0.68 -7.87 24.27
C PHE A 44 -0.28 -7.23 25.27
N LYS A 45 0.23 -6.26 26.03
CA LYS A 45 -0.55 -5.50 27.03
C LYS A 45 -1.40 -4.37 26.43
N GLY A 46 -1.35 -4.16 25.11
CA GLY A 46 -2.12 -3.14 24.43
C GLY A 46 -2.31 -3.45 22.95
N ASP A 47 -3.29 -2.79 22.33
CA ASP A 47 -3.73 -3.10 20.95
C ASP A 47 -2.88 -2.42 19.86
N LEU A 48 -1.90 -1.59 20.28
CA LEU A 48 -0.87 -0.95 19.46
C LEU A 48 -1.39 -0.15 18.24
N HIS A 49 -2.62 0.38 18.30
CA HIS A 49 -3.25 1.09 17.17
C HIS A 49 -2.44 2.28 16.65
N PHE A 50 -1.80 3.04 17.55
CA PHE A 50 -0.98 4.21 17.20
C PHE A 50 0.32 3.88 16.44
N LEU A 51 0.75 2.61 16.36
CA LEU A 51 1.83 2.25 15.44
C LEU A 51 1.44 2.51 13.98
N ALA A 52 0.14 2.45 13.65
CA ALA A 52 -0.34 2.84 12.32
C ALA A 52 0.00 4.31 12.01
N SER A 53 -0.16 5.22 12.98
CA SER A 53 0.21 6.63 12.83
C SER A 53 1.73 6.80 12.69
N THR A 54 2.52 6.00 13.40
CA THR A 54 3.97 5.98 13.26
C THR A 54 4.39 5.56 11.83
N PHE A 55 3.78 4.52 11.28
CA PHE A 55 4.04 4.07 9.91
C PHE A 55 3.64 5.10 8.86
N ALA A 56 2.48 5.76 9.06
CA ALA A 56 2.04 6.86 8.22
C ALA A 56 3.06 8.00 8.22
N ASN A 57 3.54 8.42 9.40
CA ASN A 57 4.53 9.48 9.51
C ASN A 57 5.87 9.11 8.87
N ILE A 58 6.38 7.91 9.12
CA ILE A 58 7.66 7.44 8.56
C ILE A 58 7.59 7.37 7.03
N SER A 59 6.48 6.86 6.48
CA SER A 59 6.31 6.73 5.03
C SER A 59 6.15 8.08 4.29
N THR A 60 6.02 9.22 4.98
CA THR A 60 6.00 10.53 4.31
C THR A 60 7.33 10.87 3.62
N VAL A 61 8.46 10.35 4.12
CA VAL A 61 9.79 10.59 3.56
C VAL A 61 10.22 9.45 2.62
N PRO A 62 11.04 9.71 1.58
CA PRO A 62 11.44 8.70 0.59
C PRO A 62 12.04 7.42 1.21
N THR A 63 12.96 7.56 2.17
CA THR A 63 13.59 6.42 2.84
C THR A 63 12.59 5.55 3.60
N GLY A 64 11.55 6.18 4.17
CA GLY A 64 10.48 5.46 4.86
C GLY A 64 9.58 4.70 3.90
N ARG A 65 9.26 5.26 2.72
CA ARG A 65 8.54 4.51 1.67
C ARG A 65 9.35 3.30 1.22
N VAL A 66 10.63 3.51 0.91
CA VAL A 66 11.55 2.45 0.48
C VAL A 66 11.56 1.30 1.49
N PHE A 67 11.49 1.57 2.80
CA PHE A 67 11.37 0.51 3.79
C PHE A 67 10.15 -0.40 3.56
N PHE A 68 8.97 0.17 3.31
CA PHE A 68 7.73 -0.58 3.12
C PHE A 68 7.64 -1.31 1.77
N VAL A 69 8.37 -0.83 0.76
CA VAL A 69 8.41 -1.40 -0.60
C VAL A 69 9.74 -2.08 -0.94
N THR A 70 10.56 -2.44 0.06
CA THR A 70 11.74 -3.28 -0.13
C THR A 70 11.51 -4.63 0.53
N PRO A 71 11.68 -5.76 -0.18
CA PRO A 71 11.51 -7.09 0.39
C PRO A 71 12.40 -7.33 1.60
N ARG A 72 11.85 -8.01 2.61
CA ARG A 72 12.53 -8.41 3.84
C ARG A 72 12.01 -9.77 4.28
N SER A 73 12.75 -10.46 5.15
CA SER A 73 12.25 -11.70 5.74
C SER A 73 10.90 -11.47 6.42
N ALA A 74 9.98 -12.41 6.20
CA ALA A 74 8.67 -12.43 6.84
C ALA A 74 8.76 -12.49 8.38
N ASP A 75 9.85 -13.00 8.96
CA ASP A 75 10.09 -12.92 10.41
C ASP A 75 11.38 -12.14 10.70
N PRO A 76 11.33 -11.03 11.46
CA PRO A 76 12.51 -10.27 11.83
C PRO A 76 13.55 -11.08 12.65
N PHE A 77 13.20 -12.26 13.16
CA PHE A 77 14.10 -13.14 13.91
C PHE A 77 14.61 -14.34 13.11
N ASN A 78 14.09 -14.59 11.90
CA ASN A 78 14.45 -15.75 11.08
C ASN A 78 14.72 -15.31 9.64
N GLU A 79 15.99 -15.23 9.24
CA GLU A 79 16.40 -14.79 7.89
C GLU A 79 16.18 -15.84 6.81
N ASP A 80 15.87 -17.09 7.18
CA ASP A 80 15.66 -18.20 6.24
C ASP A 80 14.23 -18.28 5.68
N LEU A 81 13.32 -17.41 6.14
CA LEU A 81 11.94 -17.37 5.65
C LEU A 81 11.83 -16.62 4.32
N GLU A 82 10.70 -16.85 3.65
CA GLU A 82 10.37 -16.15 2.41
C GLU A 82 10.34 -14.64 2.61
N LEU A 83 10.72 -13.93 1.55
CA LEU A 83 10.75 -12.48 1.54
C LEU A 83 9.38 -11.94 1.17
N GLU A 84 8.97 -10.88 1.86
CA GLU A 84 7.76 -10.13 1.55
C GLU A 84 7.99 -8.63 1.73
N TYR A 85 7.13 -7.83 1.13
CA TYR A 85 7.12 -6.39 1.34
C TYR A 85 6.49 -6.07 2.69
N PRO A 86 7.12 -5.28 3.58
CA PRO A 86 6.51 -4.95 4.88
C PRO A 86 5.12 -4.30 4.77
N LEU A 87 4.79 -3.68 3.63
CA LEU A 87 3.46 -3.15 3.36
C LEU A 87 2.37 -4.24 3.25
N SER A 88 2.67 -5.44 2.73
CA SER A 88 1.69 -6.53 2.56
C SER A 88 1.08 -6.95 3.89
N LYS A 89 1.85 -6.86 4.97
CA LYS A 89 1.38 -7.12 6.34
C LYS A 89 0.35 -6.11 6.85
N LEU A 90 0.27 -4.92 6.25
CA LEU A 90 -0.56 -3.82 6.73
C LEU A 90 -1.92 -3.74 6.03
N VAL A 91 -2.01 -4.14 4.75
CA VAL A 91 -3.16 -3.83 3.88
C VAL A 91 -4.49 -4.36 4.41
N VAL A 92 -4.48 -5.50 5.11
CA VAL A 92 -5.67 -6.13 5.69
C VAL A 92 -6.39 -5.26 6.72
N PHE A 93 -5.71 -4.27 7.29
CA PHE A 93 -6.25 -3.43 8.35
C PHE A 93 -6.99 -2.18 7.86
N THR A 94 -7.21 -2.06 6.55
CA THR A 94 -8.03 -1.02 5.93
C THR A 94 -9.51 -1.10 6.32
N GLU A 95 -10.01 -2.27 6.76
CA GLU A 95 -11.38 -2.48 7.25
C GLU A 95 -11.43 -2.74 8.78
N HIS A 96 -10.35 -2.42 9.52
CA HIS A 96 -10.29 -2.67 10.96
C HIS A 96 -11.29 -1.81 11.75
N LYS A 97 -11.89 -2.33 12.84
CA LYS A 97 -12.88 -1.59 13.66
C LYS A 97 -12.41 -0.23 14.18
N ASP A 98 -11.13 -0.14 14.54
CA ASP A 98 -10.49 1.09 15.05
C ASP A 98 -10.05 2.03 13.93
N THR A 99 -10.51 3.28 13.99
CA THR A 99 -10.25 4.32 12.97
C THR A 99 -8.80 4.76 12.91
N ILE A 100 -8.06 4.77 14.04
CA ILE A 100 -6.64 5.14 14.05
C ILE A 100 -5.84 4.12 13.24
N ARG A 101 -6.17 2.83 13.42
CA ARG A 101 -5.54 1.75 12.67
C ARG A 101 -5.82 1.86 11.17
N ARG A 102 -7.10 2.01 10.78
CA ARG A 102 -7.47 2.19 9.36
C ARG A 102 -6.75 3.40 8.78
N GLY A 103 -6.85 4.56 9.43
CA GLY A 103 -6.30 5.80 8.92
C GLY A 103 -4.79 5.80 8.75
N GLY A 104 -4.04 5.24 9.71
CA GLY A 104 -2.58 5.12 9.58
C GLY A 104 -2.16 4.14 8.47
N VAL A 105 -2.90 3.04 8.30
CA VAL A 105 -2.64 2.07 7.23
C VAL A 105 -2.97 2.66 5.86
N SER A 106 -4.16 3.23 5.68
CA SER A 106 -4.55 3.89 4.43
C SER A 106 -3.57 5.00 4.04
N SER A 107 -3.11 5.80 5.02
CA SER A 107 -2.07 6.82 4.80
C SER A 107 -0.73 6.20 4.40
N THR A 108 -0.32 5.09 5.00
CA THR A 108 0.93 4.39 4.66
C THR A 108 0.87 3.84 3.23
N ILE A 109 -0.26 3.26 2.83
CA ILE A 109 -0.49 2.78 1.45
C ILE A 109 -0.41 3.94 0.47
N LYS A 110 -1.16 5.03 0.69
CA LYS A 110 -1.11 6.24 -0.13
C LYS A 110 0.31 6.78 -0.25
N ASN A 111 1.01 6.87 0.87
CA ASN A 111 2.39 7.34 0.91
C ASN A 111 3.28 6.48 0.00
N CYS A 112 3.21 5.15 0.10
CA CYS A 112 3.96 4.25 -0.78
C CYS A 112 3.57 4.41 -2.25
N ALA A 113 2.30 4.69 -2.56
CA ALA A 113 1.83 4.94 -3.92
C ALA A 113 2.39 6.24 -4.55
N PHE A 114 2.99 7.17 -3.79
CA PHE A 114 3.76 8.27 -4.39
C PHE A 114 5.02 7.80 -5.13
N GLN A 115 5.51 6.60 -4.85
CA GLN A 115 6.64 6.01 -5.55
C GLN A 115 6.13 5.26 -6.79
N ALA A 116 6.13 5.92 -7.94
CA ALA A 116 5.63 5.33 -9.18
C ALA A 116 6.34 4.02 -9.57
N SER A 117 7.63 3.88 -9.27
CA SER A 117 8.37 2.62 -9.50
C SER A 117 7.88 1.44 -8.64
N ALA A 118 7.07 1.68 -7.61
CA ALA A 118 6.45 0.64 -6.80
C ALA A 118 5.06 0.23 -7.30
N HIS A 119 4.46 0.94 -8.26
CA HIS A 119 3.08 0.68 -8.70
C HIS A 119 2.87 -0.74 -9.21
N HIS A 120 3.87 -1.30 -9.91
CA HIS A 120 3.82 -2.69 -10.35
C HIS A 120 3.68 -3.63 -9.14
N ALA A 121 4.62 -3.59 -8.20
CA ALA A 121 4.56 -4.43 -7.00
C ALA A 121 3.32 -4.19 -6.13
N LEU A 122 2.80 -2.95 -6.07
CA LEU A 122 1.59 -2.62 -5.32
C LEU A 122 0.35 -3.31 -5.90
N LEU A 123 0.26 -3.41 -7.23
CA LEU A 123 -0.91 -3.92 -7.95
C LEU A 123 -0.80 -5.40 -8.33
N THR A 124 0.41 -5.96 -8.42
CA THR A 124 0.64 -7.39 -8.66
C THR A 124 0.04 -8.23 -7.52
N GLU A 125 -0.59 -9.35 -7.88
CA GLU A 125 -1.11 -10.34 -6.94
C GLU A 125 0.01 -10.99 -6.10
N ASP A 126 -0.34 -11.54 -4.94
CA ASP A 126 0.61 -12.23 -4.06
C ASP A 126 1.09 -13.59 -4.62
N THR A 127 0.44 -14.10 -5.66
CA THR A 127 0.86 -15.31 -6.38
C THR A 127 1.98 -15.04 -7.38
N GLU A 128 2.20 -13.78 -7.74
CA GLU A 128 3.20 -13.34 -8.71
C GLU A 128 4.31 -12.56 -8.02
N LYS A 129 5.52 -12.60 -8.60
CA LYS A 129 6.67 -11.88 -8.06
C LYS A 129 6.84 -10.52 -8.73
N ALA A 130 7.21 -9.53 -7.93
CA ALA A 130 7.56 -8.19 -8.41
C ALA A 130 8.88 -7.74 -7.77
N THR A 131 9.52 -6.75 -8.40
CA THR A 131 10.67 -6.01 -7.85
C THR A 131 10.33 -4.53 -7.75
N VAL A 132 11.02 -3.81 -6.86
CA VAL A 132 10.89 -2.36 -6.73
C VAL A 132 12.29 -1.74 -6.66
N PRO A 133 12.71 -0.96 -7.67
CA PRO A 133 13.97 -0.24 -7.64
C PRO A 133 14.07 0.67 -6.38
N PRO A 134 15.25 0.77 -5.75
CA PRO A 134 16.54 0.26 -6.21
C PRO A 134 16.81 -1.23 -5.88
N SER A 135 15.90 -1.90 -5.18
CA SER A 135 16.05 -3.32 -4.88
C SER A 135 15.85 -4.15 -6.15
N THR A 136 16.76 -5.09 -6.41
CA THR A 136 16.61 -6.11 -7.45
C THR A 136 16.06 -7.43 -6.90
N VAL A 137 15.72 -7.46 -5.61
CA VAL A 137 15.20 -8.63 -4.93
C VAL A 137 13.73 -8.80 -5.27
N GLU A 138 13.36 -10.00 -5.71
CA GLU A 138 11.97 -10.38 -5.98
C GLU A 138 11.25 -10.85 -4.72
N ALA A 139 9.98 -10.48 -4.61
CA ALA A 139 9.05 -10.99 -3.60
C ALA A 139 7.63 -11.02 -4.17
N PRO A 140 6.71 -11.79 -3.55
CA PRO A 140 5.28 -11.74 -3.84
C PRO A 140 4.74 -10.32 -3.95
N GLY A 141 3.83 -10.07 -4.89
CA GLY A 141 3.13 -8.79 -5.03
C GLY A 141 2.38 -8.41 -3.75
N ILE A 142 2.15 -7.12 -3.57
CA ILE A 142 1.52 -6.59 -2.36
C ILE A 142 -0.01 -6.72 -2.44
N ASN A 143 -0.56 -6.76 -3.66
CA ASN A 143 -1.99 -6.86 -3.95
C ASN A 143 -2.84 -5.87 -3.14
N ILE A 144 -2.54 -4.57 -3.23
CA ILE A 144 -3.25 -3.55 -2.43
C ILE A 144 -4.67 -3.31 -2.92
N LEU A 145 -4.99 -3.68 -4.16
CA LEU A 145 -6.19 -3.23 -4.85
C LEU A 145 -7.50 -3.63 -4.13
N PRO A 146 -7.69 -4.91 -3.70
CA PRO A 146 -8.88 -5.29 -2.93
C PRO A 146 -9.05 -4.46 -1.66
N TYR A 147 -7.95 -4.18 -0.96
CA TYR A 147 -7.93 -3.46 0.32
C TYR A 147 -8.15 -1.96 0.17
N VAL A 148 -7.88 -1.39 -1.01
CA VAL A 148 -8.18 0.01 -1.32
C VAL A 148 -9.61 0.17 -1.81
N LEU A 149 -10.15 -0.81 -2.56
CA LEU A 149 -11.50 -0.75 -3.12
C LEU A 149 -12.59 -1.15 -2.12
N LEU A 150 -12.33 -2.11 -1.23
CA LEU A 150 -13.34 -2.61 -0.29
C LEU A 150 -13.90 -1.50 0.64
N PRO A 151 -13.10 -0.57 1.17
CA PRO A 151 -13.61 0.60 1.90
C PRO A 151 -14.46 1.56 1.05
N LEU A 152 -14.33 1.54 -0.28
CA LEU A 152 -15.09 2.37 -1.20
C LEU A 152 -16.38 1.70 -1.71
N ALA A 153 -16.46 0.38 -1.58
CA ALA A 153 -17.59 -0.43 -2.02
C ALA A 153 -18.78 -0.34 -1.04
N GLY A 154 -19.99 -0.31 -1.59
CA GLY A 154 -21.24 -0.40 -0.85
C GLY A 154 -22.01 -1.69 -1.18
N PRO A 155 -23.32 -1.73 -0.90
CA PRO A 155 -24.17 -2.90 -1.12
C PRO A 155 -24.70 -2.97 -2.57
N GLU A 156 -24.12 -2.22 -3.51
CA GLU A 156 -24.58 -2.19 -4.88
C GLU A 156 -24.33 -3.53 -5.59
N GLU A 157 -25.31 -3.97 -6.37
CA GLU A 157 -25.19 -5.15 -7.22
C GLU A 157 -24.68 -4.74 -8.61
N PHE A 158 -23.62 -5.42 -9.07
CA PHE A 158 -23.09 -5.29 -10.43
C PHE A 158 -23.59 -6.45 -11.30
N ASP A 159 -23.71 -6.19 -12.61
CA ASP A 159 -24.00 -7.23 -13.60
C ASP A 159 -22.83 -8.21 -13.74
N LEU A 160 -23.06 -9.34 -14.43
CA LEU A 160 -22.06 -10.41 -14.53
C LEU A 160 -20.76 -9.97 -15.21
N GLU A 161 -20.84 -9.07 -16.20
CA GLU A 161 -19.66 -8.58 -16.92
C GLU A 161 -18.79 -7.71 -16.00
N ASP A 162 -19.42 -6.84 -15.21
CA ASP A 162 -18.71 -6.03 -14.22
C ASP A 162 -18.19 -6.88 -13.05
N GLN A 163 -18.93 -7.92 -12.61
CA GLN A 163 -18.48 -8.86 -11.57
C GLN A 163 -17.22 -9.62 -11.97
N GLU A 164 -17.13 -10.07 -13.22
CA GLU A 164 -15.96 -10.82 -13.72
C GLU A 164 -14.66 -10.00 -13.68
N LYS A 165 -14.75 -8.67 -13.75
CA LYS A 165 -13.59 -7.76 -13.63
C LYS A 165 -13.16 -7.55 -12.18
N LEU A 166 -14.08 -7.66 -11.22
CA LEU A 166 -13.80 -7.31 -9.83
C LEU A 166 -12.85 -8.34 -9.19
N PRO A 167 -11.92 -7.90 -8.33
CA PRO A 167 -11.19 -8.83 -7.48
C PRO A 167 -12.17 -9.66 -6.65
N SER A 168 -11.81 -10.92 -6.38
CA SER A 168 -12.70 -11.90 -5.71
C SER A 168 -13.32 -11.40 -4.41
N ALA A 169 -12.58 -10.63 -3.61
CA ALA A 169 -13.06 -10.05 -2.34
C ALA A 169 -14.15 -8.97 -2.50
N LEU A 170 -14.34 -8.44 -3.71
CA LEU A 170 -15.35 -7.42 -4.06
C LEU A 170 -16.54 -8.00 -4.83
N GLN A 171 -16.48 -9.28 -5.20
CA GLN A 171 -17.59 -9.92 -5.89
C GLN A 171 -18.71 -10.27 -4.90
N PHE A 172 -19.95 -10.10 -5.34
CA PHE A 172 -21.16 -10.49 -4.61
C PHE A 172 -21.18 -10.06 -3.13
N LEU A 173 -20.81 -8.81 -2.87
CA LEU A 173 -20.82 -8.25 -1.50
C LEU A 173 -22.22 -8.36 -0.87
N PRO A 174 -22.31 -8.61 0.44
CA PRO A 174 -23.59 -8.73 1.12
C PRO A 174 -24.32 -7.37 1.17
N PRO A 175 -25.65 -7.34 1.31
CA PRO A 175 -26.42 -6.11 1.45
C PRO A 175 -26.09 -5.32 2.73
N THR A 176 -25.39 -5.93 3.68
CA THR A 176 -24.88 -5.28 4.90
C THR A 176 -23.54 -4.57 4.68
N LYS A 177 -22.90 -4.70 3.51
CA LYS A 177 -21.64 -4.02 3.22
C LYS A 177 -21.88 -2.51 3.20
N THR A 178 -21.07 -1.80 3.98
CA THR A 178 -21.07 -0.35 4.05
C THR A 178 -19.70 0.17 3.66
N ARG A 179 -19.70 1.38 3.09
CA ARG A 179 -18.48 2.15 2.79
C ARG A 179 -17.83 2.59 4.09
N GLU A 180 -16.55 2.94 4.01
CA GLU A 180 -15.84 3.62 5.09
C GLU A 180 -16.63 4.87 5.52
N PRO A 181 -17.03 4.97 6.80
CA PRO A 181 -17.83 6.10 7.27
C PRO A 181 -17.05 7.42 7.30
N ASP A 182 -15.74 7.40 7.54
CA ASP A 182 -14.92 8.60 7.59
C ASP A 182 -14.59 9.12 6.17
N PRO A 183 -15.07 10.32 5.79
CA PRO A 183 -14.83 10.86 4.45
C PRO A 183 -13.35 11.13 4.16
N VAL A 184 -12.52 11.42 5.18
CA VAL A 184 -11.08 11.63 5.00
C VAL A 184 -10.41 10.32 4.59
N LEU A 185 -10.84 9.20 5.18
CA LEU A 185 -10.34 7.89 4.82
C LEU A 185 -10.83 7.45 3.44
N ARG A 186 -12.10 7.69 3.10
CA ARG A 186 -12.60 7.50 1.72
C ARG A 186 -11.76 8.29 0.71
N GLN A 187 -11.53 9.58 0.96
CA GLN A 187 -10.70 10.41 0.10
C GLN A 187 -9.28 9.85 -0.04
N THR A 188 -8.67 9.38 1.06
CA THR A 188 -7.33 8.79 1.06
C THR A 188 -7.22 7.58 0.12
N HIS A 189 -8.25 6.73 0.08
CA HIS A 189 -8.31 5.60 -0.85
C HIS A 189 -8.45 6.06 -2.31
N VAL A 190 -9.30 7.05 -2.58
CA VAL A 190 -9.44 7.62 -3.93
C VAL A 190 -8.15 8.30 -4.40
N GLU A 191 -7.46 9.03 -3.52
CA GLU A 191 -6.15 9.62 -3.80
C GLU A 191 -5.08 8.56 -4.06
N THR A 192 -5.14 7.41 -3.37
CA THR A 192 -4.25 6.26 -3.65
C THR A 192 -4.47 5.76 -5.08
N LEU A 193 -5.72 5.59 -5.52
CA LEU A 193 -6.05 5.18 -6.89
C LEU A 193 -5.60 6.22 -7.92
N LEU A 194 -5.76 7.51 -7.63
CA LEU A 194 -5.25 8.61 -8.46
C LEU A 194 -3.72 8.55 -8.63
N LEU A 195 -2.98 8.26 -7.55
CA LEU A 195 -1.53 8.08 -7.62
C LEU A 195 -1.18 6.89 -8.51
N LEU A 196 -1.88 5.77 -8.38
CA LEU A 196 -1.68 4.57 -9.22
C LEU A 196 -1.96 4.83 -10.72
N CYS A 197 -2.75 5.86 -11.05
CA CYS A 197 -2.94 6.31 -12.43
C CYS A 197 -1.73 7.07 -13.03
N THR A 198 -0.63 7.27 -12.28
CA THR A 198 0.57 7.98 -12.79
C THR A 198 1.19 7.26 -13.98
N THR A 199 1.16 5.94 -14.01
CA THR A 199 1.72 5.14 -15.12
C THR A 199 0.62 4.63 -16.04
N HIS A 200 0.95 4.43 -17.32
CA HIS A 200 0.04 3.82 -18.28
C HIS A 200 -0.40 2.43 -17.81
N TRP A 201 0.57 1.60 -17.39
CA TRP A 201 0.31 0.26 -16.88
C TRP A 201 -0.63 0.28 -15.67
N GLY A 202 -0.42 1.21 -14.72
CA GLY A 202 -1.29 1.37 -13.57
C GLY A 202 -2.73 1.71 -13.97
N ARG A 203 -2.93 2.66 -14.90
CA ARG A 203 -4.29 2.97 -15.42
C ARG A 203 -4.95 1.76 -16.06
N GLU A 204 -4.22 1.02 -16.88
CA GLU A 204 -4.76 -0.17 -17.55
C GLU A 204 -5.11 -1.28 -16.57
N HIS A 205 -4.26 -1.51 -15.57
CA HIS A 205 -4.53 -2.44 -14.49
C HIS A 205 -5.82 -2.04 -13.75
N LEU A 206 -5.97 -0.77 -13.37
CA LEU A 206 -7.20 -0.31 -12.71
C LEU A 206 -8.47 -0.44 -13.59
N ARG A 207 -8.37 -0.17 -14.90
CA ARG A 207 -9.50 -0.35 -15.84
C ARG A 207 -9.95 -1.81 -15.95
N THR A 208 -8.99 -2.74 -15.97
CA THR A 208 -9.25 -4.17 -16.15
C THR A 208 -9.67 -4.88 -14.87
N HIS A 209 -9.50 -4.25 -13.70
CA HIS A 209 -9.81 -4.82 -12.39
C HIS A 209 -11.00 -4.14 -11.68
N GLY A 210 -11.99 -3.67 -12.46
CA GLY A 210 -13.28 -3.25 -11.93
C GLY A 210 -13.28 -1.95 -11.11
N VAL A 211 -12.22 -1.13 -11.20
CA VAL A 211 -12.10 0.09 -10.37
C VAL A 211 -13.14 1.12 -10.75
N TYR A 212 -13.40 1.29 -12.05
CA TYR A 212 -14.39 2.25 -12.54
C TYR A 212 -15.79 1.94 -11.98
N GLU A 213 -16.14 0.66 -11.94
CA GLU A 213 -17.43 0.14 -11.52
C GLU A 213 -17.69 0.50 -10.05
N ILE A 214 -16.70 0.27 -9.17
CA ILE A 214 -16.76 0.66 -7.75
C ILE A 214 -16.86 2.18 -7.59
N VAL A 215 -16.01 2.95 -8.27
CA VAL A 215 -15.95 4.41 -8.05
C VAL A 215 -17.15 5.14 -8.67
N ARG A 216 -17.76 4.60 -9.73
CA ARG A 216 -19.04 5.09 -10.26
C ARG A 216 -20.14 4.94 -9.21
N ALA A 217 -20.28 3.76 -8.61
CA ALA A 217 -21.26 3.52 -7.56
C ALA A 217 -21.01 4.40 -6.32
N LEU A 218 -19.73 4.61 -5.95
CA LEU A 218 -19.36 5.57 -4.92
C LEU A 218 -19.80 6.99 -5.27
N HIS A 219 -19.53 7.46 -6.49
CA HIS A 219 -19.87 8.82 -6.93
C HIS A 219 -21.36 9.13 -6.80
N GLU A 220 -22.23 8.16 -7.13
CA GLU A 220 -23.68 8.31 -7.05
C GLU A 220 -24.21 8.44 -5.61
N LYS A 221 -23.44 7.97 -4.62
CA LYS A 221 -23.82 7.97 -3.20
C LYS A 221 -23.03 8.96 -2.35
N GLU A 222 -21.97 9.55 -2.87
CA GLU A 222 -21.10 10.44 -2.11
C GLU A 222 -21.71 11.83 -1.98
N GLU A 223 -21.87 12.27 -0.74
CA GLU A 223 -22.45 13.58 -0.41
C GLU A 223 -21.36 14.61 -0.05
N VAL A 224 -20.14 14.15 0.26
CA VAL A 224 -19.02 15.04 0.59
C VAL A 224 -18.36 15.54 -0.70
N VAL A 225 -18.53 16.84 -0.97
CA VAL A 225 -18.08 17.50 -2.19
C VAL A 225 -16.61 17.23 -2.51
N ASP A 226 -15.73 17.36 -1.53
CA ASP A 226 -14.29 17.16 -1.73
C ASP A 226 -13.98 15.71 -2.18
N VAL A 227 -14.65 14.71 -1.60
CA VAL A 227 -14.49 13.30 -2.00
C VAL A 227 -15.02 13.10 -3.42
N ALA A 228 -16.21 13.64 -3.72
CA ALA A 228 -16.85 13.53 -5.02
C ALA A 228 -15.99 14.15 -6.15
N GLU A 229 -15.28 15.26 -5.88
CA GLU A 229 -14.34 15.86 -6.83
C GLU A 229 -13.16 14.93 -7.14
N HIS A 230 -12.56 14.30 -6.11
CA HIS A 230 -11.48 13.33 -6.31
C HIS A 230 -11.95 12.11 -7.09
N VAL A 231 -13.17 11.63 -6.83
CA VAL A 231 -13.78 10.52 -7.58
C VAL A 231 -13.98 10.91 -9.04
N LEU A 232 -14.50 12.11 -9.33
CA LEU A 232 -14.66 12.60 -10.70
C LEU A 232 -13.32 12.69 -11.43
N ARG A 233 -12.26 13.18 -10.77
CA ARG A 233 -10.91 13.22 -11.34
C ARG A 233 -10.42 11.81 -11.70
N LEU A 234 -10.67 10.83 -10.84
CA LEU A 234 -10.28 9.45 -11.08
C LEU A 234 -11.06 8.84 -12.25
N VAL A 235 -12.38 9.05 -12.29
CA VAL A 235 -13.22 8.61 -13.42
C VAL A 235 -12.72 9.18 -14.74
N ASN A 236 -12.38 10.48 -14.77
CA ASN A 236 -11.85 11.12 -15.97
C ASN A 236 -10.54 10.48 -16.44
N LEU A 237 -9.64 10.06 -15.54
CA LEU A 237 -8.41 9.37 -15.92
C LEU A 237 -8.67 7.96 -16.45
N LEU A 238 -9.60 7.22 -15.83
CA LEU A 238 -9.91 5.84 -16.23
C LEU A 238 -10.72 5.76 -17.53
N LYS A 239 -11.56 6.76 -17.82
CA LYS A 239 -12.40 6.79 -19.04
C LYS A 239 -11.78 7.52 -20.22
N ARG A 240 -10.71 8.31 -20.01
CA ARG A 240 -10.02 8.96 -21.11
C ARG A 240 -9.20 7.94 -21.91
N ASP A 241 -9.22 8.10 -23.22
CA ASP A 241 -8.30 7.40 -24.12
C ASP A 241 -6.85 7.84 -23.87
N GLU A 242 -5.92 6.96 -24.23
CA GLU A 242 -4.50 7.22 -24.14
C GLU A 242 -4.00 7.93 -25.41
N GLY A 243 -3.27 9.03 -25.23
CA GLY A 243 -2.56 9.73 -26.31
C GLY A 243 -1.13 9.23 -26.46
N GLN A 244 -0.41 9.71 -27.49
CA GLN A 244 0.98 9.31 -27.75
C GLN A 244 1.93 9.59 -26.57
N ASP A 245 1.67 10.65 -25.81
CA ASP A 245 2.48 10.98 -24.64
C ASP A 245 2.13 10.08 -23.45
N THR A 246 0.84 9.79 -23.24
CA THR A 246 0.38 9.12 -22.02
C THR A 246 0.59 7.61 -22.06
N VAL A 247 0.68 7.00 -23.25
CA VAL A 247 1.11 5.58 -23.39
C VAL A 247 2.56 5.35 -22.96
N ARG A 248 3.37 6.42 -22.85
CA ARG A 248 4.78 6.34 -22.43
C ARG A 248 4.98 6.60 -20.93
N ASP A 249 3.92 6.95 -20.21
CA ASP A 249 3.98 7.26 -18.78
C ASP A 249 4.55 6.06 -17.98
N GLY A 250 5.70 6.26 -17.35
CA GLY A 250 6.34 5.28 -16.47
C GLY A 250 7.24 4.25 -17.14
N THR A 251 7.47 4.35 -18.45
CA THR A 251 8.37 3.44 -19.21
C THR A 251 9.83 3.48 -18.76
N ASP A 252 10.26 4.56 -18.12
CA ASP A 252 11.61 4.81 -17.62
C ASP A 252 11.82 4.35 -16.17
N LEU A 253 10.76 4.09 -15.41
CA LEU A 253 10.82 3.81 -13.96
C LEU A 253 11.51 2.49 -13.60
N HIS A 254 11.58 1.55 -14.54
CA HIS A 254 12.18 0.22 -14.35
C HIS A 254 13.47 0.05 -15.16
N ASN A 255 13.86 1.05 -15.95
CA ASN A 255 15.13 1.05 -16.64
C ASN A 255 16.20 1.45 -15.62
N ALA A 256 17.09 0.52 -15.29
CA ALA A 256 18.31 0.87 -14.57
C ALA A 256 19.03 1.98 -15.36
N PRO A 257 19.68 2.95 -14.71
CA PRO A 257 20.51 3.90 -15.43
C PRO A 257 21.62 3.10 -16.12
N THR A 258 21.48 2.89 -17.43
CA THR A 258 22.63 2.59 -18.27
C THR A 258 23.59 3.74 -18.03
N ARG A 259 24.77 3.42 -17.49
CA ARG A 259 25.92 4.31 -17.60
C ARG A 259 26.12 4.54 -19.09
N GLU A 260 25.57 5.63 -19.62
CA GLU A 260 26.08 6.18 -20.86
C GLU A 260 27.52 6.59 -20.52
N ASP A 261 28.46 5.83 -21.09
CA ASP A 261 29.85 6.26 -21.19
C ASP A 261 29.81 7.65 -21.84
N SER A 262 30.04 8.68 -21.03
CA SER A 262 30.32 10.01 -21.55
C SER A 262 31.69 9.93 -22.23
N ASP A 263 31.69 9.64 -23.52
CA ASP A 263 32.78 9.98 -24.44
C ASP A 263 32.90 11.51 -24.49
N ASP A 264 33.41 12.13 -23.42
CA ASP A 264 33.92 13.50 -23.44
C ASP A 264 35.39 13.46 -23.91
N GLU A 265 35.54 13.18 -25.21
CA GLU A 265 36.76 13.40 -26.00
C GLU A 265 36.99 14.92 -26.26
N ASP A 266 36.82 15.80 -25.27
CA ASP A 266 37.05 17.24 -25.50
C ASP A 266 37.49 18.05 -24.26
N SER A 267 38.54 17.57 -23.59
CA SER A 267 39.30 18.40 -22.64
C SER A 267 40.81 18.26 -22.86
N LYS A 268 41.28 18.73 -24.03
CA LYS A 268 42.67 19.14 -24.19
C LYS A 268 42.84 20.54 -23.56
N ILE A 269 43.58 20.59 -22.47
CA ILE A 269 44.09 21.83 -21.90
C ILE A 269 45.28 22.26 -22.79
N GLU A 270 45.15 23.38 -23.51
CA GLU A 270 46.31 24.09 -24.04
C GLU A 270 46.91 24.92 -22.89
N GLU A 271 48.15 24.60 -22.51
CA GLU A 271 48.95 25.41 -21.59
C GLU A 271 49.36 26.72 -22.30
N LEU A 272 49.13 27.85 -21.62
CA LEU A 272 49.78 29.14 -21.90
C LEU A 272 51.00 29.31 -21.01
#